data_AF-A0A7G5IHC9-F1
#
_entry.id   AF-A0A7G5IHC9-F1
#
_cell.length_a   1.000
_cell.length_b   1.000
_cell.length_c   1.000
_cell.angle_alpha   90.00
_cell.angle_beta   90.00
_cell.angle_gamma   90.00
#
_symmetry.space_group_name_H-M   'P 1'
#
loop_
_entity.id
_entity.type
_entity.pdbx_description
1 polymer ?
#
loop_
_entity_poly.entity_id
_entity_poly.type
_entity_poly.pdbx_seq_one_letter_code
_entity_poly.pdbx_strand_id
1 'polypeptide(L)'
;MLALPSPTAEGSEPASVFARLVTEPEIRSVSSDLFVSGHYNLSVAEAYKAVDKFVAGRVPDVVQNGTTLMDQIFSPTAPYLRWSEMQTTSEQDEQKGYHRLYSGAMLGIRNPTTHEFGWVDEPELALELIIFAQHLLRKAKAAHLGAVKAKSGKRVPT
;
A
#
# COMPACT_ATOMS: atom_id res chain seq x y z
N MET A 1 0.05 -2.99 -44.08
CA MET A 1 -0.54 -3.17 -42.75
C MET A 1 0.05 -2.10 -41.84
N LEU A 2 -0.74 -1.08 -41.48
CA LEU A 2 -0.34 -0.12 -40.45
C LEU A 2 -0.48 -0.83 -39.10
N ALA A 3 0.63 -1.17 -38.47
CA ALA A 3 0.63 -1.65 -37.09
C ALA A 3 0.17 -0.49 -36.20
N LEU A 4 -0.98 -0.65 -35.54
CA LEU A 4 -1.36 0.29 -34.48
C LEU A 4 -0.29 0.19 -33.38
N PRO A 5 0.20 1.33 -32.86
CA PRO A 5 1.14 1.29 -31.75
C PRO A 5 0.50 0.52 -30.59
N SER A 6 1.27 -0.41 -30.01
CA SER A 6 0.84 -1.18 -28.86
C SER A 6 0.42 -0.20 -27.75
N PRO A 7 -0.66 -0.46 -26.99
CA PRO A 7 -1.04 0.38 -25.84
C PRO A 7 0.06 0.44 -24.75
N THR A 8 1.12 -0.35 -24.89
CA THR A 8 2.32 -0.45 -24.04
C THR A 8 3.58 0.21 -24.63
N ALA A 9 3.53 0.84 -25.81
CA ALA A 9 4.72 1.51 -26.35
C ALA A 9 5.15 2.68 -25.44
N GLU A 10 6.46 2.93 -25.28
CA GLU A 10 6.94 4.17 -24.67
C GLU A 10 6.29 5.37 -25.38
N GLY A 11 5.46 6.12 -24.65
CA GLY A 11 4.63 7.19 -25.21
C GLY A 11 3.15 6.86 -25.43
N SER A 12 2.67 5.68 -25.01
CA SER A 12 1.22 5.39 -24.94
C SER A 12 0.52 6.27 -23.90
N GLU A 13 -0.80 6.44 -24.07
CA GLU A 13 -1.61 7.25 -23.15
C GLU A 13 -1.53 6.73 -21.69
N PRO A 14 -1.69 5.43 -21.41
CA PRO A 14 -1.54 4.91 -20.05
C PRO A 14 -0.14 5.10 -19.45
N ALA A 15 0.93 4.92 -20.24
CA ALA A 15 2.31 5.12 -19.77
C ALA A 15 2.59 6.60 -19.45
N SER A 16 2.06 7.52 -20.25
CA SER A 16 2.15 8.96 -20.02
C SER A 16 1.38 9.38 -18.76
N VAL A 17 0.18 8.84 -18.56
CA VAL A 17 -0.61 9.11 -17.35
C VAL A 17 0.09 8.53 -16.12
N PHE A 18 0.60 7.30 -16.19
CA PHE A 18 1.40 6.70 -15.12
C PHE A 18 2.55 7.62 -14.71
N ALA A 19 3.37 8.06 -15.67
CA ALA A 19 4.55 8.89 -15.40
C ALA A 19 4.19 10.25 -14.76
N ARG A 20 3.00 10.79 -15.06
CA ARG A 20 2.51 12.06 -14.50
C ARG A 20 1.89 11.91 -13.11
N LEU A 21 1.16 10.82 -12.86
CA LEU A 21 0.36 10.65 -11.65
C LEU A 21 1.06 9.84 -10.55
N VAL A 22 1.95 8.91 -10.91
CA VAL A 22 2.72 8.09 -9.96
C VAL A 22 4.04 8.80 -9.62
N THR A 23 4.03 9.57 -8.54
CA THR A 23 5.13 10.46 -8.15
C THR A 23 5.86 10.04 -6.89
N GLU A 24 5.33 9.12 -6.08
CA GLU A 24 6.04 8.60 -4.91
C GLU A 24 7.21 7.71 -5.35
N PRO A 25 8.47 8.03 -4.99
CA PRO A 25 9.64 7.31 -5.47
C PRO A 25 9.62 5.80 -5.16
N GLU A 26 9.13 5.42 -3.97
CA GLU A 26 9.07 4.03 -3.51
C GLU A 26 8.07 3.19 -4.31
N ILE A 27 7.02 3.82 -4.84
CA ILE A 27 6.08 3.16 -5.77
C ILE A 27 6.68 3.14 -7.16
N ARG A 28 7.09 4.32 -7.67
CA ARG A 28 7.56 4.48 -9.05
C ARG A 28 8.76 3.57 -9.37
N SER A 29 9.72 3.47 -8.46
CA SER A 29 10.94 2.69 -8.67
C SER A 29 10.71 1.18 -8.81
N VAL A 30 9.60 0.65 -8.27
CA VAL A 30 9.31 -0.79 -8.33
C VAL A 30 8.26 -1.14 -9.38
N SER A 31 7.43 -0.19 -9.82
CA SER A 31 6.29 -0.46 -10.68
C SER A 31 6.40 0.08 -12.11
N SER A 32 7.24 1.10 -12.36
CA SER A 32 7.30 1.82 -13.65
C SER A 32 7.65 0.91 -14.83
N ASP A 33 8.79 0.24 -14.79
CA ASP A 33 9.28 -0.57 -15.93
C ASP A 33 8.34 -1.75 -16.20
N LEU A 34 7.79 -2.33 -15.13
CA LEU A 34 6.79 -3.39 -15.21
C LEU A 34 5.50 -2.90 -15.90
N PHE A 35 5.03 -1.71 -15.54
CA PHE A 35 3.83 -1.13 -16.13
C PHE A 35 4.02 -0.86 -17.62
N VAL A 36 5.11 -0.18 -17.98
CA VAL A 36 5.42 0.16 -19.38
C VAL A 36 5.61 -1.10 -20.23
N SER A 37 6.18 -2.16 -19.65
CA SER A 37 6.38 -3.45 -20.35
C SER A 37 5.11 -4.32 -20.42
N GLY A 38 3.97 -3.86 -19.91
CA GLY A 38 2.71 -4.60 -19.90
C GLY A 38 2.60 -5.70 -18.83
N HIS A 39 3.52 -5.72 -17.86
CA HIS A 39 3.48 -6.64 -16.71
C HIS A 39 2.61 -6.08 -15.58
N TYR A 40 1.36 -5.75 -15.90
CA TYR A 40 0.44 -5.02 -15.02
C TYR A 40 0.21 -5.69 -13.67
N ASN A 41 -0.12 -6.99 -13.67
CA ASN A 41 -0.29 -7.76 -12.43
C ASN A 41 0.94 -7.65 -11.50
N LEU A 42 2.13 -7.78 -12.06
CA LEU A 42 3.38 -7.70 -11.29
C LEU A 42 3.69 -6.26 -10.85
N SER A 43 3.39 -5.27 -11.69
CA SER A 43 3.52 -3.84 -11.38
C SER A 43 2.66 -3.46 -10.15
N VAL A 44 1.40 -3.92 -10.13
CA VAL A 44 0.51 -3.76 -8.97
C VAL A 44 1.06 -4.51 -7.75
N ALA A 45 1.45 -5.78 -7.89
CA ALA A 45 1.96 -6.58 -6.79
C ALA A 45 3.18 -5.92 -6.10
N GLU A 46 4.15 -5.43 -6.87
CA GLU A 46 5.33 -4.76 -6.33
C GLU A 46 4.99 -3.40 -5.70
N ALA A 47 4.03 -2.64 -6.25
CA ALA A 47 3.56 -1.40 -5.64
C ALA A 47 2.96 -1.63 -4.23
N TYR A 48 2.09 -2.63 -4.06
CA TYR A 48 1.52 -2.94 -2.74
C TYR A 48 2.54 -3.54 -1.79
N LYS A 49 3.52 -4.30 -2.29
CA LYS A 49 4.66 -4.79 -1.49
C LYS A 49 5.55 -3.64 -1.01
N ALA A 50 5.71 -2.56 -1.78
CA ALA A 50 6.41 -1.36 -1.32
C ALA A 50 5.65 -0.68 -0.16
N VAL A 51 4.32 -0.59 -0.23
CA VAL A 51 3.49 -0.10 0.89
C VAL A 51 3.67 -0.97 2.13
N ASP A 52 3.57 -2.30 1.97
CA ASP A 52 3.73 -3.27 3.06
C ASP A 52 5.09 -3.13 3.76
N LYS A 53 6.18 -3.11 2.98
CA LYS A 53 7.54 -2.92 3.50
C LYS A 53 7.74 -1.58 4.18
N PHE A 54 7.17 -0.50 3.63
CA PHE A 54 7.25 0.81 4.24
C PHE A 54 6.59 0.81 5.63
N VAL A 55 5.38 0.26 5.74
CA VAL A 55 4.65 0.16 7.02
C VAL A 55 5.41 -0.70 8.01
N ALA A 56 5.90 -1.88 7.60
CA ALA A 56 6.71 -2.76 8.46
C ALA A 56 7.96 -2.05 9.01
N GLY A 57 8.66 -1.28 8.16
CA GLY A 57 9.84 -0.53 8.55
C GLY A 57 9.60 0.59 9.57
N ARG A 58 8.35 1.06 9.71
CA ARG A 58 7.98 2.06 10.73
C ARG A 58 7.88 1.47 12.13
N VAL A 59 7.66 0.15 12.24
CA VAL A 59 7.44 -0.54 13.52
C VAL A 59 8.17 -1.90 13.51
N PRO A 60 9.51 -1.88 13.60
CA PRO A 60 10.34 -3.08 13.39
C PRO A 60 10.12 -4.21 14.40
N ASP A 61 9.54 -3.91 15.57
CA ASP A 61 9.15 -4.91 16.57
C ASP A 61 7.94 -5.77 16.12
N VAL A 62 7.21 -5.36 15.07
CA VAL A 62 6.07 -6.09 14.52
C VAL A 62 6.52 -6.89 13.30
N VAL A 63 6.79 -8.18 13.52
CA VAL A 63 7.23 -9.12 12.47
C VAL A 63 6.02 -9.77 11.81
N GLN A 64 5.26 -9.00 11.04
CA GLN A 64 4.09 -9.45 10.27
C GLN A 64 4.12 -8.84 8.86
N ASN A 65 3.26 -9.32 7.97
CA ASN A 65 3.06 -8.74 6.63
C ASN A 65 1.58 -8.78 6.21
N GLY A 66 1.27 -8.12 5.11
CA GLY A 66 -0.05 -8.12 4.48
C GLY A 66 -1.15 -7.65 5.43
N THR A 67 -2.30 -8.30 5.37
CA THR A 67 -3.48 -7.94 6.16
C THR A 67 -3.21 -7.94 7.67
N THR A 68 -2.50 -8.95 8.18
CA THR A 68 -2.19 -9.05 9.61
C THR A 68 -1.33 -7.90 10.11
N LEU A 69 -0.37 -7.45 9.29
CA LEU A 69 0.42 -6.25 9.61
C LEU A 69 -0.49 -5.02 9.67
N MET A 70 -1.30 -4.78 8.64
CA MET A 70 -2.16 -3.60 8.57
C MET A 70 -3.18 -3.54 9.71
N ASP A 71 -3.77 -4.69 10.07
CA ASP A 71 -4.71 -4.81 11.19
C ASP A 71 -4.07 -4.44 12.52
N GLN A 72 -2.83 -4.90 12.74
CA GLN A 72 -2.11 -4.62 13.96
C GLN A 72 -1.65 -3.16 14.01
N ILE A 73 -1.07 -2.63 12.92
CA ILE A 73 -0.45 -1.32 12.90
C ILE A 73 -1.47 -0.18 12.97
N PHE A 74 -2.57 -0.29 12.24
CA PHE A 74 -3.58 0.76 12.14
C PHE A 74 -4.84 0.49 12.96
N SER A 75 -4.81 -0.49 13.88
CA SER A 75 -5.93 -0.87 14.75
C SER A 75 -6.72 0.35 15.28
N PRO A 76 -8.07 0.33 15.28
CA PRO A 76 -8.87 1.45 15.75
C PRO A 76 -8.88 1.60 17.28
N THR A 77 -8.42 0.60 18.02
CA THR A 77 -8.42 0.60 19.49
C THR A 77 -7.04 0.85 20.07
N ALA A 78 -6.00 0.28 19.46
CA ALA A 78 -4.63 0.42 19.92
C ALA A 78 -3.64 0.42 18.74
N PRO A 79 -3.66 1.47 17.89
CA PRO A 79 -2.78 1.56 16.74
C PRO A 79 -1.33 1.79 17.16
N TYR A 80 -0.40 1.21 16.40
CA TYR A 80 1.01 1.63 16.45
C TYR A 80 1.21 2.92 15.66
N LEU A 81 0.49 3.10 14.56
CA LEU A 81 0.52 4.30 13.72
C LEU A 81 -0.85 4.95 13.65
N ARG A 82 -0.90 6.26 13.92
CA ARG A 82 -2.12 7.07 13.89
C ARG A 82 -1.92 8.38 13.14
N TRP A 83 -3.01 8.96 12.64
CA TRP A 83 -2.97 10.26 11.93
C TRP A 83 -3.29 11.46 12.82
N SER A 84 -3.89 11.22 13.98
CA SER A 84 -4.36 12.26 14.90
C SER A 84 -4.34 11.73 16.34
N GLU A 85 -4.80 12.56 17.29
CA GLU A 85 -4.93 12.14 18.69
C GLU A 85 -6.15 11.24 18.96
N MET A 86 -7.02 11.04 17.97
CA MET A 86 -8.22 10.19 18.06
C MET A 86 -9.20 10.60 19.18
N GLN A 87 -9.27 11.90 19.47
CA GLN A 87 -10.12 12.45 20.53
C GLN A 87 -11.55 12.69 20.05
N THR A 88 -11.72 13.05 18.78
CA THR A 88 -13.03 13.31 18.18
C THR A 88 -13.56 12.09 17.43
N THR A 89 -14.89 12.04 17.23
CA THR A 89 -15.53 10.98 16.43
C THR A 89 -14.94 10.93 15.01
N SER A 90 -14.74 12.08 14.37
CA SER A 90 -14.18 12.15 13.02
C SER A 90 -12.76 11.58 12.93
N GLU A 91 -11.92 11.85 13.93
CA GLU A 91 -10.56 11.30 13.99
C GLU A 91 -10.57 9.77 14.22
N GLN A 92 -11.46 9.28 15.08
CA GLN A 92 -11.63 7.84 15.30
C GLN A 92 -12.15 7.13 14.05
N ASP A 93 -13.07 7.77 13.33
CA ASP A 93 -13.63 7.23 12.10
C ASP A 93 -12.64 7.28 10.95
N GLU A 94 -11.77 8.30 10.87
CA GLU A 94 -10.62 8.31 9.97
C GLU A 94 -9.71 7.10 10.25
N GLN A 95 -9.35 6.86 11.52
CA GLN A 95 -8.51 5.71 11.88
C GLN A 95 -9.16 4.39 11.47
N LYS A 96 -10.44 4.17 11.82
CA LYS A 96 -11.20 2.96 11.46
C LYS A 96 -11.33 2.80 9.95
N GLY A 97 -11.56 3.89 9.23
CA GLY A 97 -11.71 3.91 7.79
C GLY A 97 -10.43 3.47 7.10
N TYR A 98 -9.32 4.14 7.42
CA TYR A 98 -8.03 3.79 6.83
C TYR A 98 -7.55 2.41 7.24
N HIS A 99 -7.75 1.99 8.50
CA HIS A 99 -7.52 0.61 8.91
C HIS A 99 -8.16 -0.40 7.96
N ARG A 100 -9.45 -0.24 7.65
CA ARG A 100 -10.17 -1.10 6.70
C ARG A 100 -9.62 -1.00 5.28
N LEU A 101 -9.26 0.21 4.83
CA LEU A 101 -8.67 0.41 3.50
C LEU A 101 -7.32 -0.30 3.36
N TYR A 102 -6.42 -0.20 4.35
CA TYR A 102 -5.12 -0.90 4.31
C TYR A 102 -5.29 -2.42 4.37
N SER A 103 -6.09 -2.92 5.32
CA SER A 103 -6.30 -4.36 5.48
C SER A 103 -7.01 -4.96 4.27
N GLY A 104 -8.04 -4.27 3.76
CA GLY A 104 -8.78 -4.64 2.56
C GLY A 104 -7.92 -4.59 1.30
N ALA A 105 -7.06 -3.59 1.16
CA ALA A 105 -6.10 -3.51 0.05
C ALA A 105 -5.13 -4.69 0.05
N MET A 106 -4.59 -5.07 1.21
CA MET A 106 -3.70 -6.23 1.29
C MET A 106 -4.44 -7.53 0.99
N LEU A 107 -5.66 -7.68 1.51
CA LEU A 107 -6.45 -8.90 1.34
C LEU A 107 -7.02 -9.06 -0.08
N GLY A 108 -7.56 -7.99 -0.64
CA GLY A 108 -8.35 -8.01 -1.88
C GLY A 108 -7.59 -7.61 -3.14
N ILE A 109 -6.39 -7.00 -3.01
CA ILE A 109 -5.59 -6.57 -4.16
C ILE A 109 -4.22 -7.25 -4.15
N ARG A 110 -3.45 -7.05 -3.08
CA ARG A 110 -2.08 -7.60 -2.99
C ARG A 110 -2.05 -9.12 -2.94
N ASN A 111 -2.97 -9.75 -2.21
CA ASN A 111 -3.01 -11.22 -2.14
C ASN A 111 -3.38 -11.84 -3.51
N PRO A 112 -4.48 -11.46 -4.19
CA PRO A 112 -4.78 -12.01 -5.52
C PRO A 112 -3.67 -11.78 -6.54
N THR A 113 -3.08 -10.58 -6.60
CA THR A 113 -1.98 -10.29 -7.56
C THR A 113 -0.72 -11.12 -7.33
N THR A 114 -0.54 -11.73 -6.15
CA THR A 114 0.61 -12.59 -5.82
C THR A 114 0.32 -14.08 -5.86
N HIS A 115 -0.95 -14.47 -5.89
CA HIS A 115 -1.37 -15.88 -5.85
C HIS A 115 -2.11 -16.34 -7.12
N GLU A 116 -2.69 -15.41 -7.88
CA GLU A 116 -3.42 -15.68 -9.12
C GLU A 116 -2.65 -15.17 -10.34
N PHE A 117 -2.87 -15.80 -11.50
CA PHE A 117 -2.35 -15.33 -12.78
C PHE A 117 -3.35 -14.41 -13.46
N GLY A 118 -2.89 -13.26 -13.96
CA GLY A 118 -3.72 -12.35 -14.74
C GLY A 118 -4.87 -11.71 -13.95
N TRP A 119 -4.75 -11.58 -12.63
CA TRP A 119 -5.74 -10.85 -11.81
C TRP A 119 -5.90 -9.38 -12.25
N VAL A 120 -4.81 -8.80 -12.77
CA VAL A 120 -4.81 -7.50 -13.44
C VAL A 120 -4.09 -7.63 -14.78
N ASP A 121 -4.84 -7.47 -15.85
CA ASP A 121 -4.39 -7.60 -17.24
C ASP A 121 -4.61 -6.32 -18.08
N GLU A 122 -5.42 -5.38 -17.58
CA GLU A 122 -5.67 -4.09 -18.25
C GLU A 122 -4.83 -2.94 -17.65
N PRO A 123 -4.26 -2.05 -18.48
CA PRO A 123 -3.42 -0.93 -18.03
C PRO A 123 -4.16 0.06 -17.14
N GLU A 124 -5.42 0.37 -17.44
CA GLU A 124 -6.22 1.35 -16.71
C GLU A 124 -6.50 0.87 -15.29
N LEU A 125 -6.89 -0.40 -15.13
CA LEU A 125 -7.09 -1.01 -13.82
C LEU A 125 -5.78 -1.03 -13.03
N ALA A 126 -4.66 -1.39 -13.67
CA ALA A 126 -3.36 -1.39 -13.02
C ALA A 126 -2.97 0.00 -12.53
N LEU A 127 -3.22 1.04 -13.34
CA LEU A 127 -2.97 2.42 -12.98
C LEU A 127 -3.82 2.86 -11.78
N GLU A 128 -5.13 2.56 -11.77
CA GLU A 128 -6.02 2.83 -10.63
C GLU A 128 -5.49 2.22 -9.34
N LEU A 129 -5.12 0.94 -9.40
CA LEU A 129 -4.62 0.20 -8.23
C LEU A 129 -3.27 0.72 -7.74
N ILE A 130 -2.38 1.13 -8.65
CA ILE A 130 -1.07 1.71 -8.30
C ILE A 130 -1.23 3.12 -7.72
N ILE A 131 -2.15 3.94 -8.25
CA ILE A 131 -2.48 5.24 -7.67
C ILE A 131 -3.06 5.07 -6.27
N PHE A 132 -3.89 4.05 -6.05
CA PHE A 132 -4.39 3.75 -4.71
C PHE A 132 -3.26 3.28 -3.77
N ALA A 133 -2.34 2.42 -4.21
CA ALA A 133 -1.16 2.05 -3.44
C ALA A 133 -0.31 3.29 -3.07
N GLN A 134 -0.13 4.21 -4.01
CA GLN A 134 0.53 5.50 -3.76
C GLN A 134 -0.19 6.34 -2.70
N HIS A 135 -1.51 6.44 -2.77
CA HIS A 135 -2.30 7.13 -1.74
C HIS A 135 -2.09 6.53 -0.35
N LEU A 136 -2.12 5.20 -0.26
CA LEU A 136 -1.82 4.47 0.97
C LEU A 136 -0.38 4.72 1.44
N LEU A 137 0.61 4.77 0.55
CA LEU A 137 1.97 5.11 0.95
C LEU A 137 2.06 6.53 1.53
N ARG A 138 1.44 7.52 0.89
CA ARG A 138 1.39 8.91 1.39
C ARG A 138 0.73 8.98 2.76
N LYS A 139 -0.37 8.26 2.96
CA LYS A 139 -1.02 8.18 4.27
C LYS A 139 -0.14 7.51 5.31
N ALA A 140 0.63 6.47 4.95
CA ALA A 140 1.55 5.83 5.89
C ALA A 140 2.71 6.76 6.27
N LYS A 141 3.24 7.55 5.32
CA LYS A 141 4.27 8.58 5.57
C LYS A 141 3.79 9.66 6.53
N ALA A 142 2.53 10.07 6.42
CA ALA A 142 1.93 11.09 7.29
C ALA A 142 1.55 10.57 8.69
N ALA A 143 1.48 9.26 8.90
CA ALA A 143 1.15 8.69 10.19
C ALA A 143 2.33 8.81 11.17
N HIS A 144 2.05 9.07 12.44
CA HIS A 144 3.03 9.13 13.51
C HIS A 144 2.86 7.96 14.48
N LEU A 145 3.93 7.65 15.22
CA LEU A 145 3.87 6.60 16.25
C LEU A 145 2.88 7.02 17.34
N GLY A 146 1.93 6.14 17.64
CA GLY A 146 1.07 6.28 18.81
C GLY A 146 1.87 6.18 20.11
N ALA A 147 1.28 6.63 21.22
CA ALA A 147 1.88 6.44 22.53
C ALA A 147 2.17 4.93 22.74
N VAL A 148 3.46 4.60 22.89
CA VAL A 148 3.98 3.24 22.90
C VAL A 148 3.28 2.42 23.98
N LYS A 149 2.90 1.16 23.70
CA LYS A 149 2.62 0.18 24.74
C LYS A 149 3.86 0.09 25.63
N ALA A 150 3.83 0.67 26.83
CA ALA A 150 4.78 0.31 27.87
C ALA A 150 4.75 -1.21 27.98
N LYS A 151 5.85 -1.88 27.60
CA LYS A 151 5.95 -3.34 27.72
C LYS A 151 5.58 -3.67 29.16
N SER A 152 4.50 -4.41 29.36
CA SER A 152 4.18 -5.00 30.66
C SER A 152 5.26 -6.06 30.92
N GLY A 153 6.44 -5.62 31.35
CA GLY A 153 7.48 -6.48 31.83
C GLY A 153 6.92 -7.24 33.01
N LYS A 154 6.64 -8.53 32.82
CA LYS A 154 6.50 -9.47 33.93
C LYS A 154 7.77 -9.33 34.77
N ARG A 155 7.68 -8.60 35.90
CA ARG A 155 8.65 -8.73 36.97
C ARG A 155 8.54 -10.16 37.45
N VAL A 156 9.52 -10.98 37.11
CA VAL A 156 9.77 -12.24 37.82
C VAL A 156 10.25 -11.84 39.21
N PRO A 157 9.52 -12.15 40.30
CA PRO A 157 10.04 -11.94 41.63
C PRO A 157 11.15 -12.96 41.86
N THR A 158 12.34 -12.47 42.15
CA THR A 158 13.40 -13.21 42.88
C THR A 158 13.07 -13.23 44.36
#